data_AF-A0A938CH12-F1
#
_entry.id   AF-A0A938CH12-F1
#
_cell.length_a   1.000
_cell.length_b   1.000
_cell.length_c   1.000
_cell.angle_alpha   90.00
_cell.angle_beta   90.00
_cell.angle_gamma   90.00
#
_symmetry.space_group_name_H-M   'P 1'
#
loop_
_entity.id
_entity.type
_entity.pdbx_description
1 polymer ?
#
loop_
_entity_poly.entity_id
_entity_poly.type
_entity_poly.pdbx_seq_one_letter_code
_entity_poly.pdbx_strand_id
1 'polypeptide(L)' 'FSAFLYRYRNLVERFFNRVKHFRAIATRYDKHDANYLALIKLAALRIWMRAYESVS' A
#
# COMPACT_ATOMS: atom_id res chain seq x y z
N PHE A 1 13.19 9.33 20.76
CA PHE A 1 12.14 8.65 19.96
C PHE A 1 11.63 7.46 20.77
N SER A 2 10.30 7.33 20.98
CA SER A 2 9.74 6.20 21.73
C SER A 2 9.85 4.91 20.90
N ALA A 3 10.38 3.83 21.50
CA ALA A 3 10.50 2.52 20.85
C ALA A 3 9.13 1.95 20.41
N PHE A 4 8.07 2.30 21.14
CA PHE A 4 6.70 1.92 20.80
C PHE A 4 6.24 2.52 19.46
N LEU A 5 6.46 3.82 19.25
CA LEU A 5 6.14 4.50 17.99
C LEU A 5 6.94 3.94 16.81
N TYR A 6 8.21 3.57 17.05
CA TYR A 6 9.07 2.98 16.02
C TYR A 6 8.52 1.64 15.50
N ARG A 7 7.88 0.84 16.37
CA ARG A 7 7.29 -0.45 15.99
C ARG A 7 6.13 -0.32 15.00
N TYR A 8 5.36 0.77 15.05
CA TYR A 8 4.27 1.02 14.08
C TYR A 8 4.79 1.33 12.67
N ARG A 9 6.03 1.82 12.55
CA ARG A 9 6.64 2.11 11.24
C ARG A 9 6.75 0.87 10.37
N ASN A 10 7.05 -0.29 10.97
CA ASN A 10 7.12 -1.57 10.24
C ASN A 10 5.78 -1.92 9.57
N LEU A 11 4.63 -1.57 10.16
CA LEU A 11 3.33 -1.81 9.55
C LEU A 11 3.15 -0.99 8.28
N VAL A 12 3.56 0.29 8.34
CA VAL A 12 3.53 1.22 7.21
C VAL A 12 4.50 0.77 6.10
N GLU A 13 5.73 0.38 6.47
CA GLU A 13 6.73 -0.12 5.53
C GLU A 13 6.25 -1.41 4.82
N ARG A 14 5.66 -2.35 5.55
CA ARG A 14 5.07 -3.57 4.98
C ARG A 14 3.86 -3.29 4.09
N PHE A 15 3.10 -2.23 4.37
CA PHE A 15 2.01 -1.80 3.48
C PHE A 15 2.57 -1.28 2.16
N PHE A 16 3.51 -0.34 2.20
CA PHE A 16 4.11 0.21 0.97
C PHE A 16 4.91 -0.82 0.19
N ASN A 17 5.55 -1.77 0.86
CA ASN A 17 6.20 -2.90 0.18
C ASN A 17 5.18 -3.71 -0.64
N ARG A 18 3.98 -3.96 -0.08
CA ARG A 18 2.89 -4.63 -0.79
C ARG A 18 2.36 -3.82 -1.97
N VAL A 19 2.24 -2.50 -1.82
CA VAL A 19 1.85 -1.60 -2.91
C VAL A 19 2.88 -1.61 -4.04
N LYS A 20 4.17 -1.73 -3.74
CA LYS A 20 5.24 -1.80 -4.75
C LYS A 20 5.26 -3.11 -5.54
N HIS A 21 4.58 -4.17 -5.12
CA HIS A 21 4.42 -5.37 -5.95
C HIS A 21 3.56 -5.12 -7.20
N PHE A 22 2.72 -4.09 -7.19
CA PHE A 22 1.95 -3.70 -8.37
C PHE A 22 2.87 -2.94 -9.32
N ARG A 23 3.35 -3.63 -10.38
CA ARG A 23 4.28 -3.08 -11.38
C ARG A 23 3.83 -1.72 -11.92
N ALA A 24 2.53 -1.55 -12.19
CA ALA A 24 1.96 -0.30 -12.69
C ALA A 24 2.18 0.90 -11.76
N ILE A 25 2.17 0.66 -10.44
CA ILE A 25 2.40 1.68 -9.41
C ILE A 25 3.90 1.90 -9.23
N ALA A 26 4.68 0.82 -9.16
CA ALA A 26 6.13 0.87 -8.90
C ALA A 26 6.90 1.65 -9.97
N THR A 27 6.52 1.52 -11.23
CA THR A 27 7.16 2.22 -12.35
C THR A 27 6.53 3.57 -12.65
N ARG A 28 5.41 3.93 -11.99
CA ARG A 28 4.63 5.14 -12.27
C ARG A 28 4.37 5.32 -13.77
N TYR A 29 3.79 4.29 -14.40
CA TYR A 29 3.47 4.34 -15.84
C TYR A 29 2.45 5.42 -16.19
N ASP A 30 1.61 5.80 -15.22
CA ASP A 30 0.54 6.74 -15.49
C ASP A 30 1.02 8.19 -15.56
N LYS A 31 0.67 8.88 -16.66
CA LYS A 31 1.03 10.28 -16.91
C LYS A 31 0.16 11.26 -16.11
N HIS A 32 -1.06 10.86 -15.73
CA HIS A 32 -2.00 11.72 -15.02
C HIS A 32 -2.03 11.38 -13.54
N ASP A 33 -1.79 12.39 -12.70
CA ASP A 33 -1.75 12.21 -11.25
C ASP A 33 -3.07 11.65 -10.69
N ALA A 34 -4.20 12.02 -11.29
CA ALA A 34 -5.52 11.50 -10.90
C ALA A 34 -5.65 9.99 -11.09
N ASN A 35 -5.16 9.46 -12.22
CA ASN A 35 -5.26 8.02 -12.49
C ASN A 35 -4.20 7.25 -11.70
N TYR A 36 -3.01 7.81 -11.49
CA TYR A 36 -2.03 7.24 -10.56
C TYR A 36 -2.58 7.13 -9.13
N LEU A 37 -3.29 8.17 -8.64
CA LEU A 37 -3.95 8.14 -7.34
C LEU A 37 -5.07 7.08 -7.29
N ALA A 38 -5.86 6.95 -8.35
CA ALA A 38 -6.90 5.93 -8.45
C ALA A 38 -6.30 4.52 -8.36
N LEU A 39 -5.19 4.25 -9.05
CA LEU A 39 -4.47 2.98 -8.97
C LEU A 39 -3.95 2.67 -7.56
N ILE A 40 -3.40 3.67 -6.86
CA ILE A 40 -2.98 3.51 -5.46
C ILE A 40 -4.17 3.15 -4.57
N LYS A 41 -5.31 3.85 -4.72
CA LYS A 41 -6.54 3.56 -3.96
C LYS A 41 -7.04 2.14 -4.21
N LEU A 42 -7.04 1.69 -5.46
CA LEU A 42 -7.42 0.33 -5.83
C LEU A 42 -6.49 -0.72 -5.21
N ALA A 43 -5.17 -0.51 -5.26
CA ALA A 43 -4.21 -1.40 -4.62
C ALA A 43 -4.38 -1.44 -3.10
N ALA A 44 -4.64 -0.29 -2.47
CA ALA A 44 -4.92 -0.21 -1.04
C ALA A 44 -6.18 -1.00 -0.65
N LEU A 45 -7.28 -0.83 -1.40
CA LEU A 45 -8.52 -1.59 -1.21
C LEU A 45 -8.29 -3.10 -1.36
N ARG A 46 -7.52 -3.53 -2.36
CA ARG A 46 -7.21 -4.94 -2.57
C ARG A 46 -6.40 -5.55 -1.42
N ILE A 47 -5.42 -4.81 -0.90
CA ILE A 47 -4.64 -5.23 0.27
C ILE A 47 -5.54 -5.31 1.51
N TRP A 48 -6.46 -4.36 1.68
CA TRP A 48 -7.38 -4.31 2.81
C TRP A 48 -8.38 -5.47 2.79
N MET A 49 -9.02 -5.75 1.65
CA MET A 49 -9.92 -6.90 1.50
C MET A 49 -9.23 -8.22 1.82
N ARG A 50 -8.00 -8.41 1.31
CA ARG A 50 -7.21 -9.62 1.61
C ARG A 50 -6.90 -9.76 3.10
N ALA A 51 -6.62 -8.64 3.78
CA ALA A 51 -6.38 -8.66 5.21
C ALA A 51 -7.64 -9.04 5.99
N TYR A 52 -8.82 -8.59 5.55
CA TYR A 52 -10.09 -8.97 6.16
C TYR A 52 -10.43 -10.45 5.95
N GLU A 53 -10.24 -10.96 4.72
CA GLU A 53 -10.44 -12.38 4.38
C GLU A 53 -9.52 -13.31 5.19
N SER A 54 -8.31 -12.87 5.52
CA SER A 54 -7.37 -13.67 6.33
C SER A 54 -7.69 -13.68 7.83
N VAL A 55 -8.61 -12.81 8.28
CA VAL A 55 -9.03 -12.68 9.69
C VAL A 55 -10.37 -13.38 9.95
N SER A 56 -11.16 -13.60 8.89
CA SER A 56 -12.36 -14.44 8.91
C SER A 56 -12.03 -15.92 8.86
#